data_AF-A0A7C3UCM6-F1
#
_entry.id   AF-A0A7C3UCM6-F1
#
_cell.length_a   1.000
_cell.length_b   1.000
_cell.length_c   1.000
_cell.angle_alpha   90.00
_cell.angle_beta   90.00
_cell.angle_gamma   90.00
#
_symmetry.space_group_name_H-M   'P 1'
#
loop_
_entity.id
_entity.type
_entity.pdbx_description
1 polymer ?
#
loop_
_entity_poly.entity_id
_entity_poly.type
_entity_poly.pdbx_seq_one_letter_code
_entity_poly.pdbx_strand_id
1 'polypeptide(L)'
;MTRVIVENREPEEIFLGLRSRGIWAEKRQFEPGDYILGNDTCIERKTVRDFLSSIYDGRLFNQVKRMRELYKKVVLIVEGDLLGLDGREKKILYS
;
A
#
# COMPACT_ATOMS: atom_id res chain seq x y z
N MET A 1 5.62 -16.46 14.98
CA MET A 1 4.77 -16.40 13.77
C MET A 1 4.42 -14.94 13.55
N THR A 2 4.69 -14.39 12.37
CA THR A 2 4.44 -12.95 12.10
C THR A 2 2.96 -12.77 11.74
N ARG A 3 2.23 -12.02 12.57
CA ARG A 3 0.84 -11.61 12.31
C ARG A 3 0.81 -10.56 11.21
N VAL A 4 -0.22 -10.61 10.36
CA VAL A 4 -0.53 -9.57 9.38
C VAL A 4 -1.88 -8.95 9.74
N ILE A 5 -1.93 -7.64 9.85
CA ILE A 5 -3.18 -6.89 10.00
C ILE A 5 -3.49 -6.27 8.64
N VAL A 6 -4.67 -6.54 8.12
CA VAL A 6 -5.16 -6.07 6.82
C VAL A 6 -6.20 -4.98 7.07
N GLU A 7 -6.06 -3.83 6.42
CA GLU A 7 -7.04 -2.75 6.54
C GLU A 7 -8.39 -3.20 5.95
N ASN A 8 -9.50 -2.78 6.55
CA ASN A 8 -10.83 -3.28 6.19
C ASN A 8 -11.23 -2.98 4.73
N ARG A 9 -10.69 -1.92 4.13
CA ARG A 9 -10.94 -1.51 2.75
C ARG A 9 -10.21 -2.38 1.73
N GLU A 10 -9.21 -3.16 2.13
CA GLU A 10 -8.49 -4.02 1.20
C GLU A 10 -9.34 -5.23 0.74
N PRO A 11 -9.16 -5.68 -0.52
CA PRO A 11 -9.91 -6.78 -1.11
C PRO A 11 -9.91 -8.06 -0.25
N GLU A 12 -11.07 -8.71 -0.17
CA GLU A 12 -11.24 -9.95 0.62
C GLU A 12 -10.34 -11.07 0.11
N GLU A 13 -10.07 -11.11 -1.19
CA GLU A 13 -9.22 -12.10 -1.86
C GLU A 13 -7.79 -12.06 -1.33
N ILE A 14 -7.27 -10.88 -0.97
CA ILE A 14 -5.92 -10.76 -0.39
C ILE A 14 -5.91 -11.34 1.02
N PHE A 15 -6.89 -10.98 1.85
CA PHE A 15 -7.01 -11.52 3.20
C PHE A 15 -7.13 -13.05 3.20
N LEU A 16 -8.03 -13.61 2.38
CA LEU A 16 -8.19 -15.06 2.24
C LEU A 16 -6.93 -15.72 1.66
N GLY A 17 -6.27 -15.06 0.69
CA GLY A 17 -5.03 -15.52 0.09
C GLY A 17 -3.85 -15.59 1.06
N LEU A 18 -3.78 -14.69 2.05
CA LEU A 18 -2.80 -14.78 3.14
C LEU A 18 -3.11 -15.99 4.03
N ARG A 19 -4.37 -16.16 4.44
CA ARG A 19 -4.78 -17.26 5.32
C ARG A 19 -4.60 -18.64 4.69
N SER A 20 -4.92 -18.78 3.40
CA SER A 20 -4.74 -20.05 2.68
C SER A 20 -3.27 -20.49 2.57
N ARG A 21 -2.33 -19.55 2.70
CA ARG A 21 -0.88 -19.81 2.78
C ARG A 21 -0.38 -20.04 4.21
N GLY A 22 -1.28 -20.18 5.18
CA GLY A 22 -0.93 -20.41 6.59
C GLY A 22 -0.44 -19.15 7.32
N ILE A 23 -0.60 -17.96 6.75
CA ILE A 23 -0.27 -16.70 7.43
C ILE A 23 -1.39 -16.35 8.41
N TRP A 24 -1.02 -16.00 9.64
CA TRP A 24 -1.99 -15.48 10.60
C TRP A 24 -2.35 -14.03 10.25
N ALA A 25 -3.45 -13.89 9.51
CA ALA A 25 -3.99 -12.60 9.12
C ALA A 25 -5.29 -12.27 9.88
N GLU A 26 -5.53 -10.99 10.12
CA GLU A 26 -6.81 -10.45 10.60
C GLU A 26 -7.18 -9.17 9.86
N LYS A 27 -8.47 -8.84 9.81
CA LYS A 27 -8.95 -7.55 9.33
C LYS A 27 -9.17 -6.59 10.49
N ARG A 28 -8.72 -5.35 10.34
CA ARG A 28 -8.92 -4.28 11.32
C ARG A 28 -8.89 -2.93 10.64
N GLN A 29 -9.73 -2.00 11.05
CA GLN A 29 -9.63 -0.62 10.62
C GLN A 29 -8.45 0.07 11.30
N PHE A 30 -7.58 0.71 10.53
CA PHE A 30 -6.49 1.55 11.02
C PHE A 30 -6.03 2.53 9.95
N GLU A 31 -5.31 3.56 10.36
CA GLU A 31 -4.62 4.48 9.46
C GLU A 31 -3.33 4.98 10.13
N PRO A 32 -2.27 5.31 9.37
CA PRO A 32 -2.13 5.17 7.92
C PRO A 32 -1.63 3.77 7.50
N GLY A 33 -1.86 3.40 6.23
CA GLY A 33 -1.39 2.17 5.60
C GLY A 33 -2.50 1.16 5.32
N ASP A 34 -2.15 0.12 4.56
CA ASP A 34 -3.07 -0.94 4.12
C ASP A 34 -2.76 -2.29 4.81
N TYR A 35 -1.50 -2.50 5.22
CA TYR A 35 -1.10 -3.70 5.96
C TYR A 35 -0.09 -3.38 7.07
N ILE A 36 -0.17 -4.09 8.18
CA ILE A 36 0.86 -4.09 9.23
C ILE A 36 1.44 -5.49 9.35
N LEU A 37 2.76 -5.61 9.21
CA LEU A 37 3.50 -6.85 9.41
C LEU A 37 4.17 -6.80 10.77
N GLY A 38 3.83 -7.78 11.63
CA GLY A 38 4.26 -7.76 13.01
C GLY A 38 3.74 -6.50 13.71
N ASN A 39 4.63 -5.73 14.33
CA ASN A 39 4.27 -4.55 15.14
C ASN A 39 4.95 -3.27 14.65
N ASP A 40 5.79 -3.31 13.62
CA ASP A 40 6.70 -2.20 13.31
C ASP A 40 6.85 -1.89 11.82
N THR A 41 6.25 -2.71 10.95
CA THR A 41 6.36 -2.58 9.50
C THR A 41 4.98 -2.28 8.93
N CYS A 42 4.83 -1.11 8.33
CA CYS A 42 3.60 -0.70 7.65
C CYS A 42 3.80 -0.75 6.14
N ILE A 43 2.83 -1.32 5.43
CA ILE A 43 2.81 -1.42 3.97
C ILE A 43 1.65 -0.60 3.44
N GLU A 44 1.94 0.18 2.42
CA GLU A 44 0.97 0.83 1.56
C GLU A 44 0.97 0.11 0.20
N ARG A 45 -0.20 -0.24 -0.33
CA ARG A 45 -0.40 -0.79 -1.66
C ARG A 45 -1.07 0.27 -2.53
N LYS A 46 -0.44 0.60 -3.66
CA LYS A 46 -1.01 1.53 -4.65
C LYS A 46 -0.98 0.92 -6.03
N THR A 47 -2.01 1.22 -6.82
CA THR A 47 -1.92 1.01 -8.26
C THR A 47 -0.89 1.97 -8.86
N VAL A 48 -0.32 1.65 -10.01
CA VAL A 48 0.57 2.57 -10.76
C VAL A 48 -0.09 3.94 -10.96
N ARG A 49 -1.40 3.98 -11.27
CA ARG A 49 -2.14 5.23 -11.52
C ARG A 49 -2.30 6.06 -10.24
N ASP A 50 -2.66 5.42 -9.13
CA ASP A 50 -2.76 6.09 -7.83
C ASP A 50 -1.39 6.57 -7.35
N PHE A 51 -0.35 5.80 -7.63
CA PHE A 51 1.03 6.19 -7.33
C PHE A 51 1.43 7.46 -8.09
N LEU A 52 1.31 7.47 -9.42
CA LEU A 52 1.66 8.63 -10.26
C LEU A 52 0.87 9.88 -9.88
N SER A 53 -0.45 9.76 -9.72
CA SER A 53 -1.30 10.88 -9.31
C SER A 53 -0.94 11.38 -7.90
N SER A 54 -0.68 10.48 -6.94
CA SER A 54 -0.30 10.88 -5.58
C SER A 54 1.07 11.54 -5.47
N ILE A 55 2.01 11.22 -6.37
CA ILE A 55 3.29 11.95 -6.50
C ILE A 55 3.02 13.34 -7.06
N TYR A 56 2.28 13.43 -8.16
CA TYR A 56 1.98 14.69 -8.82
C TYR A 56 1.26 15.67 -7.87
N ASP A 57 0.31 15.17 -7.08
CA ASP A 57 -0.42 15.95 -6.08
C ASP A 57 0.38 16.20 -4.79
N GLY A 58 1.57 15.59 -4.63
CA GLY A 58 2.37 15.62 -3.41
C GLY A 58 1.79 14.84 -2.21
N ARG A 59 0.62 14.22 -2.36
CA ARG A 59 -0.08 13.48 -1.29
C ARG A 59 0.70 12.28 -0.77
N LEU A 60 1.47 11.60 -1.64
CA LEU A 60 2.27 10.43 -1.26
C LEU A 60 3.25 10.76 -0.13
N PHE A 61 3.93 11.91 -0.21
CA PHE A 61 4.96 12.29 0.75
C PHE A 61 4.37 12.53 2.14
N ASN A 62 3.20 13.16 2.23
CA ASN A 62 2.48 13.35 3.49
C ASN A 62 2.05 12.02 4.10
N GLN A 63 1.58 11.09 3.27
CA GLN A 63 1.19 9.75 3.72
C GLN A 63 2.39 8.97 4.27
N VAL A 64 3.50 8.91 3.52
CA VAL A 64 4.74 8.25 3.95
C VAL A 64 5.28 8.90 5.22
N LYS A 65 5.21 10.23 5.36
CA LYS A 65 5.63 10.93 6.59
C LYS A 65 4.83 10.44 7.80
N ARG A 66 3.50 10.41 7.72
CA ARG A 66 2.61 9.90 8.79
C ARG A 66 2.90 8.44 9.13
N MET A 67 3.19 7.60 8.13
CA MET A 67 3.58 6.20 8.37
C MET A 67 4.92 6.11 9.12
N ARG A 68 5.92 6.90 8.73
CA ARG A 68 7.25 6.91 9.37
C ARG A 68 7.25 7.44 10.80
N GLU A 69 6.24 8.23 11.17
CA GLU A 69 6.03 8.69 12.56
C GLU A 69 5.55 7.56 13.50
N LEU A 70 4.89 6.54 12.95
CA LEU A 70 4.25 5.46 13.72
C LEU A 70 4.96 4.11 13.60
N TYR A 71 5.65 3.87 12.48
CA TYR A 71 6.23 2.58 12.14
C TYR A 71 7.73 2.69 11.87
N LYS A 72 8.49 1.69 12.32
CA LYS A 72 9.96 1.65 12.12
C LYS A 72 10.33 1.44 10.66
N LYS A 73 9.51 0.66 9.94
CA LYS A 73 9.70 0.35 8.52
C LYS A 73 8.43 0.69 7.76
N VAL A 74 8.61 1.35 6.63
CA VAL A 74 7.54 1.68 5.69
C VAL A 74 7.89 1.09 4.34
N VAL A 75 6.98 0.31 3.77
CA VAL A 75 7.13 -0.31 2.45
C VAL A 75 6.00 0.20 1.57
N LEU A 76 6.33 0.60 0.36
CA LEU A 76 5.34 0.92 -0.67
C LEU A 76 5.39 -0.18 -1.72
N ILE A 77 4.25 -0.83 -1.96
CA ILE A 77 4.05 -1.77 -3.06
C ILE A 77 3.29 -1.02 -4.15
N VAL A 78 3.93 -0.86 -5.30
CA VAL A 78 3.30 -0.31 -6.51
C VAL A 78 3.02 -1.46 -7.46
N GLU A 79 1.77 -1.62 -7.86
CA GLU A 79 1.32 -2.72 -8.71
C GLU A 79 0.46 -2.26 -9.90
N GLY A 80 0.46 -3.07 -10.95
CA GLY A 80 -0.20 -2.77 -12.22
C GLY A 80 0.77 -2.66 -13.38
N ASP A 81 0.23 -2.45 -14.58
CA ASP A 81 0.99 -2.38 -15.83
C ASP A 81 1.27 -0.91 -16.24
N LEU A 82 2.51 -0.67 -16.67
CA LEU A 82 2.96 0.61 -17.22
C LEU A 82 2.55 0.82 -18.69
N LEU A 83 2.26 -0.26 -19.43
CA LEU A 83 1.91 -0.20 -20.84
C LEU A 83 0.52 0.44 -21.07
N GLY A 84 -0.40 0.27 -20.11
CA GLY A 84 -1.78 0.78 -20.15
C GLY A 84 -1.95 2.23 -19.69
N LEU A 85 -0.86 3.00 -19.56
CA LEU A 85 -0.90 4.40 -19.13
C LEU A 85 -1.41 5.32 -20.24
N ASP A 86 -2.27 6.26 -19.89
CA ASP A 86 -2.78 7.31 -20.78
C ASP A 86 -1.71 8.38 -21.07
N GLY A 87 -1.99 9.29 -22.01
CA GLY A 87 -1.02 10.33 -22.41
C GLY A 87 -0.63 11.30 -21.29
N ARG A 88 -1.51 11.54 -20.31
CA ARG A 88 -1.22 12.40 -19.15
C ARG A 88 -0.34 11.66 -18.15
N GLU A 89 -0.68 10.40 -17.86
CA GLU A 89 0.07 9.53 -16.95
C GLU A 89 1.50 9.30 -17.46
N LYS A 90 1.67 9.08 -18.77
CA LYS A 90 3.01 9.00 -19.39
C LYS A 90 3.79 10.30 -19.26
N LYS A 91 3.14 11.46 -19.42
CA LYS A 91 3.80 12.76 -19.26
C LYS A 91 4.33 12.95 -17.83
N ILE A 92 3.58 12.52 -16.82
CA ILE A 92 4.03 12.55 -15.41
C ILE A 92 5.20 11.60 -15.18
N LEU A 93 5.16 10.40 -15.75
CA LEU A 93 6.22 9.41 -15.57
C LEU A 93 7.56 9.81 -16.21
N TYR A 94 7.51 10.52 -17.35
CA TYR A 94 8.70 10.93 -18.11
C TYR A 94 9.10 12.41 -17.93
N SER A 95 8.48 13.14 -16.99
CA SER A 95 8.86 14.51 -16.61
C SER A 95 9.85 14.52 -15.46
#